data_AF-A0A4U7C8R2-F1
#
_entry.id   AF-A0A4U7C8R2-F1
#
_cell.length_a   1.000
_cell.length_b   1.000
_cell.length_c   1.000
_cell.angle_alpha   90.00
_cell.angle_beta   90.00
_cell.angle_gamma   90.00
#
_symmetry.space_group_name_H-M   'P 1'
#
loop_
_entity.id
_entity.type
_entity.pdbx_description
1 polymer ?
#
loop_
_entity_poly.entity_id
_entity_poly.type
_entity_poly.pdbx_seq_one_letter_code
_entity_poly.pdbx_strand_id
1 'polypeptide(L)'
;MEPADRETATGLPPGIAAAREELTPMLSQYADLCAAHEDALVLFQVGDFYEAFCEAAETVARVCEVTLTERSDSTGDYPMAGIPIDNAAPYLESLLDAGYRVALGDQVEDAEQASGLVDRAVTEVITPGTVVEDDLLESGTTNYVAAVAADEAGRL
;
A
#
# COMPACT_ATOMS: atom_id res chain seq x y z
N MET A 1 15.13 -15.91 16.51
CA MET A 1 14.42 -14.93 15.68
C MET A 1 14.61 -15.40 14.27
N GLU A 2 13.69 -16.24 13.81
CA GLU A 2 13.66 -16.74 12.44
C GLU A 2 13.49 -15.51 11.52
N PRO A 3 14.13 -15.48 10.34
CA PRO A 3 13.92 -14.36 9.43
C PRO A 3 12.43 -14.35 9.12
N ALA A 4 11.75 -13.22 9.35
CA ALA A 4 10.37 -13.04 8.93
C ALA A 4 10.29 -13.52 7.47
N ASP A 5 9.53 -14.60 7.27
CA ASP A 5 9.37 -15.25 5.99
C ASP A 5 9.03 -14.20 4.92
N ARG A 6 9.43 -14.48 3.67
CA ARG A 6 9.10 -13.70 2.48
C ARG A 6 7.59 -13.71 2.16
N GLU A 7 6.72 -13.65 3.17
CA GLU A 7 5.28 -13.89 3.11
C GLU A 7 4.44 -12.63 3.36
N THR A 8 5.03 -11.43 3.36
CA THR A 8 4.29 -10.16 3.46
C THR A 8 4.56 -9.24 2.28
N ALA A 9 4.02 -9.59 1.11
CA ALA A 9 3.93 -8.70 -0.05
C ALA A 9 2.48 -8.71 -0.54
N THR A 10 1.91 -7.54 -0.84
CA THR A 10 0.49 -7.43 -1.21
C THR A 10 0.29 -6.78 -2.58
N GLY A 11 1.30 -6.88 -3.46
CA GLY A 11 1.40 -6.32 -4.81
C GLY A 11 0.10 -6.23 -5.60
N LEU A 12 -0.08 -7.05 -6.65
CA LEU A 12 -1.35 -7.11 -7.39
C LEU A 12 -2.29 -8.14 -6.75
N PRO A 13 -3.41 -7.71 -6.13
CA PRO A 13 -4.35 -8.66 -5.52
C PRO A 13 -4.92 -9.61 -6.58
N PRO A 14 -4.99 -10.93 -6.32
CA PRO A 14 -5.53 -11.89 -7.28
C PRO A 14 -6.93 -11.54 -7.81
N GLY A 15 -7.82 -11.00 -6.97
CA GLY A 15 -9.15 -10.54 -7.41
C GLY A 15 -9.08 -9.41 -8.44
N ILE A 16 -8.14 -8.47 -8.29
CA ILE A 16 -7.90 -7.39 -9.25
C ILE A 16 -7.20 -7.93 -10.51
N ALA A 17 -6.23 -8.83 -10.35
CA ALA A 17 -5.53 -9.46 -11.47
C ALA A 17 -6.50 -10.23 -12.39
N ALA A 18 -7.46 -10.94 -11.82
CA ALA A 18 -8.45 -11.73 -12.55
C ALA A 18 -9.40 -10.88 -13.40
N ALA A 19 -9.73 -9.66 -12.94
CA ALA A 19 -10.66 -8.75 -13.61
C ALA A 19 -9.97 -7.70 -14.52
N ARG A 20 -8.64 -7.78 -14.72
CA ARG A 20 -7.81 -6.68 -15.25
C ARG A 20 -8.30 -6.05 -16.56
N GLU A 21 -8.85 -6.84 -17.48
CA GLU A 21 -9.32 -6.35 -18.79
C GLU A 21 -10.68 -5.62 -18.72
N GLU A 22 -11.42 -5.80 -17.63
CA GLU A 22 -12.78 -5.31 -17.46
C GLU A 22 -12.86 -4.17 -16.44
N LEU A 23 -11.80 -3.93 -15.64
CA LEU A 23 -11.74 -2.93 -14.58
C LEU A 23 -12.15 -1.53 -15.05
N THR A 24 -12.76 -0.78 -14.13
CA THR A 24 -13.00 0.66 -14.34
C THR A 24 -11.66 1.40 -14.48
N PRO A 25 -11.61 2.54 -15.19
CA PRO A 25 -10.38 3.32 -15.33
C PRO A 25 -9.64 3.58 -14.00
N MET A 26 -10.38 3.80 -12.91
CA MET A 26 -9.81 4.00 -11.58
C MET A 26 -9.19 2.72 -10.99
N LEU A 27 -9.87 1.56 -11.09
CA LEU A 27 -9.30 0.28 -10.64
C LEU A 27 -8.16 -0.20 -11.54
N SER A 28 -8.14 0.19 -12.82
CA SER A 28 -7.00 -0.05 -13.70
C SER A 28 -5.77 0.71 -13.22
N GLN A 29 -5.91 2.00 -12.84
CA GLN A 29 -4.79 2.74 -12.25
C GLN A 29 -4.29 2.07 -10.97
N TYR A 30 -5.20 1.62 -10.10
CA TYR A 30 -4.82 0.86 -8.90
C TYR A 30 -4.01 -0.40 -9.25
N ALA A 31 -4.52 -1.21 -10.19
CA ALA A 31 -3.85 -2.42 -10.66
C ALA A 31 -2.45 -2.14 -11.23
N ASP A 32 -2.27 -1.03 -11.94
CA ASP A 32 -0.98 -0.64 -12.50
C ASP A 32 0.02 -0.22 -11.42
N LEU A 33 -0.42 0.51 -10.40
CA LEU A 33 0.43 0.84 -9.24
C LEU A 33 0.81 -0.42 -8.46
N CYS A 34 -0.14 -1.30 -8.21
CA CYS A 34 0.08 -2.61 -7.59
C CYS A 34 1.11 -3.45 -8.36
N ALA A 35 1.02 -3.49 -9.69
CA ALA A 35 1.95 -4.22 -10.54
C ALA A 35 3.35 -3.59 -10.59
N ALA A 36 3.47 -2.27 -10.39
CA ALA A 36 4.75 -1.58 -10.30
C ALA A 36 5.45 -1.77 -8.95
N HIS A 37 4.69 -2.11 -7.90
CA HIS A 37 5.14 -2.26 -6.52
C HIS A 37 4.80 -3.65 -5.96
N GLU A 38 5.29 -4.70 -6.62
CA GLU A 38 4.96 -6.10 -6.30
C GLU A 38 5.34 -6.52 -4.87
N ASP A 39 6.28 -5.81 -4.25
CA ASP A 39 6.81 -6.06 -2.91
C ASP A 39 6.16 -5.21 -1.81
N ALA A 40 5.12 -4.45 -2.13
CA ALA A 40 4.44 -3.55 -1.19
C ALA A 40 2.91 -3.67 -1.22
N LEU A 41 2.28 -3.23 -0.13
CA LEU A 41 0.85 -2.99 -0.02
C LEU A 41 0.55 -1.61 -0.59
N VAL A 42 -0.21 -1.54 -1.68
CA VAL A 42 -0.64 -0.24 -2.23
C VAL A 42 -1.90 0.23 -1.51
N LEU A 43 -1.77 1.37 -0.84
CA LEU A 43 -2.87 2.16 -0.30
C LEU A 43 -3.19 3.28 -1.29
N PHE A 44 -4.38 3.25 -1.87
CA PHE A 44 -4.77 4.06 -3.01
C PHE A 44 -5.71 5.19 -2.59
N GLN A 45 -5.33 6.43 -2.88
CA GLN A 45 -6.12 7.58 -2.46
C GLN A 45 -7.44 7.67 -3.23
N VAL A 46 -8.55 7.62 -2.50
CA VAL A 46 -9.90 7.89 -2.99
C VAL A 46 -10.56 8.91 -2.07
N GLY A 47 -10.53 10.18 -2.48
CA GLY A 47 -10.99 11.28 -1.65
C GLY A 47 -10.11 11.46 -0.41
N ASP A 48 -10.72 11.39 0.76
CA ASP A 48 -10.12 11.52 2.09
C ASP A 48 -9.69 10.18 2.71
N PHE A 49 -9.72 9.08 1.94
CA PHE A 49 -9.32 7.75 2.38
C PHE A 49 -8.19 7.17 1.53
N TYR A 50 -7.34 6.40 2.21
CA TYR A 50 -6.49 5.39 1.60
C TYR A 50 -7.24 4.07 1.54
N GLU A 51 -7.51 3.58 0.34
CA GLU A 51 -8.27 2.36 0.10
C GLU A 51 -7.39 1.24 -0.47
N ALA A 52 -7.66 0.01 -0.04
CA ALA A 52 -7.14 -1.20 -0.65
C ALA A 52 -8.31 -2.07 -1.15
N PHE A 53 -8.06 -2.93 -2.14
CA PHE A 53 -9.08 -3.75 -2.77
C PHE A 53 -8.74 -5.25 -2.74
N CYS A 54 -9.77 -6.09 -2.78
CA CYS A 54 -9.69 -7.56 -2.76
C CYS A 54 -8.81 -8.09 -1.60
N GLU A 55 -7.85 -8.97 -1.87
CA GLU A 55 -7.03 -9.61 -0.83
C GLU A 55 -6.15 -8.60 -0.06
N ALA A 56 -5.79 -7.47 -0.69
CA ALA A 56 -5.15 -6.37 0.02
C ALA A 56 -6.12 -5.69 1.00
N ALA A 57 -7.40 -5.54 0.63
CA ALA A 57 -8.45 -5.04 1.52
C ALA A 57 -8.66 -5.93 2.74
N GLU A 58 -8.73 -7.26 2.54
CA GLU A 58 -8.87 -8.22 3.63
C GLU A 58 -7.68 -8.15 4.60
N THR A 59 -6.48 -7.94 4.05
CA THR A 59 -5.26 -7.75 4.84
C THR A 59 -5.33 -6.48 5.66
N VAL A 60 -5.67 -5.35 5.04
CA VAL A 60 -5.83 -4.06 5.73
C VAL A 60 -6.90 -4.16 6.81
N ALA A 61 -8.08 -4.69 6.50
CA ALA A 61 -9.18 -4.86 7.46
C ALA A 61 -8.76 -5.68 8.69
N ARG A 62 -8.00 -6.77 8.48
CA ARG A 62 -7.53 -7.64 9.56
C ARG A 62 -6.43 -6.99 10.40
N VAL A 63 -5.43 -6.37 9.77
CA VAL A 63 -4.26 -5.82 10.47
C VAL A 63 -4.60 -4.52 11.18
N CYS A 64 -5.36 -3.66 10.52
CA CYS A 64 -5.74 -2.33 11.01
C CYS A 64 -7.04 -2.34 11.82
N GLU A 65 -7.69 -3.50 11.98
CA GLU A 65 -8.98 -3.68 12.66
C GLU A 65 -10.09 -2.73 12.13
N VAL A 66 -10.03 -2.41 10.83
CA VAL A 66 -11.04 -1.58 10.14
C VAL A 66 -12.12 -2.46 9.51
N THR A 67 -13.26 -1.85 9.18
CA THR A 67 -14.37 -2.58 8.57
C THR A 67 -14.03 -2.97 7.14
N LEU A 68 -14.15 -4.27 6.83
CA LEU A 68 -14.16 -4.76 5.45
C LEU A 68 -15.53 -4.46 4.84
N THR A 69 -15.52 -3.72 3.74
CA THR A 69 -16.71 -3.31 2.98
C THR A 69 -16.61 -3.86 1.56
N GLU A 70 -17.52 -3.44 0.69
CA GLU A 70 -17.57 -3.86 -0.70
C GLU A 70 -17.79 -2.63 -1.58
N ARG A 71 -17.05 -2.55 -2.67
CA ARG A 71 -17.22 -1.57 -3.72
C ARG A 71 -17.84 -2.25 -4.93
N SER A 72 -19.07 -1.85 -5.24
CA SER A 72 -19.78 -2.24 -6.46
C SER A 72 -19.58 -1.19 -7.55
N ASP A 73 -19.13 -1.61 -8.73
CA ASP A 73 -19.12 -0.77 -9.92
C ASP A 73 -19.63 -1.53 -11.16
N SER A 74 -19.47 -0.96 -12.36
CA SER A 74 -19.95 -1.58 -13.61
C SER A 74 -19.24 -2.89 -13.98
N THR A 75 -18.20 -3.26 -13.25
CA THR A 75 -17.25 -4.34 -13.59
C THR A 75 -17.30 -5.47 -12.56
N GLY A 76 -17.92 -5.24 -11.41
CA GLY A 76 -18.11 -6.24 -10.38
C GLY A 76 -18.21 -5.64 -8.99
N ASP A 77 -18.17 -6.54 -8.02
CA ASP A 77 -18.15 -6.25 -6.59
C ASP A 77 -16.78 -6.64 -6.03
N TYR A 78 -16.09 -5.69 -5.39
CA TYR A 78 -14.72 -5.86 -4.91
C TYR A 78 -14.65 -5.60 -3.41
N PRO A 79 -14.11 -6.52 -2.60
CA PRO A 79 -13.83 -6.24 -1.19
C PRO A 79 -12.97 -4.98 -1.06
N MET A 80 -13.27 -4.13 -0.07
CA MET A 80 -12.63 -2.84 0.10
C MET A 80 -12.45 -2.52 1.57
N ALA A 81 -11.28 -2.00 1.92
CA ALA A 81 -10.98 -1.49 3.26
C ALA A 81 -10.31 -0.13 3.12
N GLY A 82 -10.74 0.83 3.95
CA GLY A 82 -10.30 2.21 3.88
C GLY A 82 -9.76 2.70 5.23
N ILE A 83 -8.71 3.51 5.17
CA ILE A 83 -8.10 4.21 6.31
C ILE A 83 -8.23 5.73 6.07
N PRO A 84 -8.69 6.52 7.04
CA PRO A 84 -8.76 7.97 6.89
C PRO A 84 -7.35 8.59 6.79
N ILE A 85 -7.11 9.42 5.78
CA ILE A 85 -5.79 10.02 5.51
C ILE A 85 -5.34 10.89 6.69
N ASP A 86 -6.24 11.75 7.20
CA ASP A 86 -5.97 12.65 8.33
C ASP A 86 -5.54 11.93 9.61
N ASN A 87 -5.81 10.62 9.72
CA ASN A 87 -5.45 9.80 10.86
C ASN A 87 -4.82 8.47 10.41
N ALA A 88 -4.01 8.49 9.35
CA ALA A 88 -3.42 7.28 8.77
C ALA A 88 -2.29 6.68 9.63
N ALA A 89 -1.55 7.50 10.38
CA ALA A 89 -0.32 7.08 11.05
C ALA A 89 -0.45 5.80 11.92
N PRO A 90 -1.42 5.66 12.84
CA PRO A 90 -1.52 4.44 13.66
C PRO A 90 -1.78 3.16 12.85
N TYR A 91 -2.44 3.30 11.70
CA TYR A 91 -2.73 2.17 10.81
C TYR A 91 -1.51 1.79 9.98
N LEU A 92 -0.73 2.79 9.52
CA LEU A 92 0.54 2.57 8.86
C LEU A 92 1.52 1.88 9.81
N GLU A 93 1.59 2.31 11.08
CA GLU A 93 2.38 1.65 12.12
C GLU A 93 2.00 0.16 12.26
N SER A 94 0.71 -0.13 12.37
CA SER A 94 0.19 -1.50 12.49
C SER A 94 0.57 -2.38 11.28
N LEU A 95 0.56 -1.82 10.08
CA LEU A 95 0.98 -2.52 8.86
C LEU A 95 2.49 -2.76 8.84
N LEU A 96 3.29 -1.78 9.24
CA LEU A 96 4.75 -1.88 9.30
C LEU A 96 5.19 -2.90 10.36
N ASP A 97 4.57 -2.89 11.54
CA ASP A 97 4.80 -3.84 12.63
C ASP A 97 4.42 -5.28 12.24
N ALA A 98 3.38 -5.42 11.41
CA ALA A 98 3.00 -6.69 10.81
C ALA A 98 3.94 -7.13 9.67
N GLY A 99 4.97 -6.34 9.35
CA GLY A 99 6.02 -6.68 8.38
C GLY A 99 5.69 -6.31 6.94
N TYR A 100 4.67 -5.47 6.68
CA TYR A 100 4.36 -5.00 5.34
C TYR A 100 5.20 -3.78 4.98
N ARG A 101 5.61 -3.71 3.71
CA ARG A 101 6.00 -2.44 3.06
C ARG A 101 4.72 -1.79 2.54
N VAL A 102 4.59 -0.48 2.67
CA VAL A 102 3.37 0.24 2.27
C VAL A 102 3.72 1.29 1.24
N ALA A 103 3.02 1.30 0.10
CA ALA A 103 3.14 2.30 -0.94
C ALA A 103 1.90 3.18 -0.95
N LEU A 104 2.07 4.50 -0.77
CA LEU A 104 0.99 5.48 -0.80
C LEU A 104 0.80 6.00 -2.22
N GLY A 105 -0.34 5.66 -2.83
CA GLY A 105 -0.74 6.10 -4.16
C GLY A 105 -1.64 7.33 -4.10
N ASP A 106 -1.05 8.52 -4.14
CA ASP A 106 -1.77 9.79 -4.00
C ASP A 106 -2.23 10.37 -5.35
N GLN A 107 -3.21 11.26 -5.28
CA GLN A 107 -3.60 12.15 -6.38
C GLN A 107 -2.51 13.19 -6.63
N VAL A 108 -1.92 13.17 -7.82
CA VAL A 108 -0.82 14.07 -8.19
C VAL A 108 -1.27 15.29 -9.01
N GLU A 109 -2.51 15.28 -9.48
CA GLU A 109 -3.15 16.40 -10.14
C GLU A 109 -4.14 17.10 -9.20
N ASP A 110 -4.28 18.41 -9.37
CA ASP A 110 -5.32 19.17 -8.68
C ASP A 110 -6.71 18.74 -9.19
N ALA A 111 -7.53 18.17 -8.29
CA ALA A 111 -8.86 17.66 -8.59
C ALA A 111 -9.79 18.74 -9.17
N GLU A 112 -9.55 20.03 -8.85
CA GLU A 112 -10.34 21.15 -9.38
C GLU A 112 -9.95 21.50 -10.83
N GLN A 113 -8.78 21.05 -11.28
CA GLN A 113 -8.26 21.30 -12.63
C GLN A 113 -8.42 20.08 -13.56
N ALA A 114 -8.69 18.91 -12.99
CA ALA A 114 -8.92 17.69 -13.74
C ALA A 114 -10.28 17.71 -14.46
N SER A 115 -10.27 17.48 -15.78
CA SER A 115 -11.50 17.36 -16.59
C SER A 115 -12.01 15.91 -16.70
N GLY A 116 -11.41 14.99 -15.95
CA GLY A 116 -11.63 13.55 -16.02
C GLY A 116 -11.11 12.81 -14.79
N LEU A 117 -10.66 11.57 -14.96
CA LEU A 117 -10.05 10.78 -13.90
C LEU A 117 -8.74 11.46 -13.45
N VAL A 118 -8.66 11.80 -12.16
CA VAL A 118 -7.46 12.38 -11.54
C VAL A 118 -6.30 11.39 -11.62
N ASP A 119 -5.13 11.83 -12.10
CA ASP A 119 -3.93 10.99 -12.12
C ASP A 119 -3.41 10.69 -10.71
N ARG A 120 -2.93 9.47 -10.54
CA ARG A 120 -2.35 8.98 -9.29
C ARG A 120 -1.00 8.34 -9.52
N ALA A 121 -0.11 8.55 -8.57
CA ALA A 121 1.21 7.93 -8.56
C ALA A 121 1.60 7.57 -7.13
N VAL A 122 2.47 6.57 -6.99
CA VAL A 122 3.09 6.32 -5.69
C VAL A 122 4.04 7.47 -5.36
N THR A 123 3.71 8.22 -4.31
CA THR A 123 4.48 9.35 -3.81
C THR A 123 5.48 8.92 -2.76
N GLU A 124 5.17 7.84 -2.03
CA GLU A 124 5.96 7.36 -0.92
C GLU A 124 5.89 5.84 -0.76
N VAL A 125 7.02 5.22 -0.40
CA VAL A 125 7.11 3.81 0.00
C VAL A 125 7.72 3.74 1.39
N ILE A 126 6.90 3.34 2.35
CA ILE A 126 7.24 3.26 3.76
C ILE A 126 7.64 1.83 4.08
N THR A 127 8.81 1.67 4.70
CA THR A 127 9.33 0.39 5.17
C THR A 127 9.78 0.53 6.62
N PRO A 128 9.81 -0.54 7.43
CA PRO A 128 10.17 -0.44 8.84
C PRO A 128 11.51 0.27 9.12
N GLY A 129 12.48 0.15 8.20
CA GLY A 129 13.78 0.81 8.33
C GLY A 129 13.84 2.26 7.81
N THR A 130 12.85 2.70 7.04
CA THR A 130 12.85 4.00 6.35
C THR A 130 11.80 4.97 6.88
N VAL A 131 11.17 4.66 8.00
CA VAL A 131 10.21 5.53 8.69
C VAL A 131 10.89 6.84 9.07
N VAL A 132 10.27 7.98 8.71
CA VAL A 132 10.79 9.33 9.01
C VAL A 132 9.81 10.18 9.82
N GLU A 133 8.57 9.73 9.98
CA GLU A 133 7.53 10.39 10.75
C GLU A 133 7.79 10.19 12.25
N ASP A 134 7.84 11.29 13.02
CA ASP A 134 8.08 11.24 14.46
C ASP A 134 7.06 10.36 15.20
N ASP A 135 5.80 10.35 14.73
CA ASP A 135 4.71 9.58 15.32
C ASP A 135 4.86 8.05 15.10
N LEU A 136 5.69 7.65 14.13
CA LEU A 136 5.96 6.25 13.79
C LEU A 136 7.33 5.77 14.33
N LEU A 137 8.11 6.65 14.95
CA LEU A 137 9.43 6.34 15.50
C LEU A 137 9.37 6.13 17.01
N GLU A 138 9.95 5.03 17.49
CA GLU A 138 10.07 4.81 18.93
C GLU A 138 11.01 5.86 19.54
N SER A 139 10.45 6.73 20.38
CA SER A 139 11.14 7.85 20.99
C SER A 139 12.40 7.44 21.75
N GLY A 140 13.52 8.09 21.44
CA GLY A 140 14.81 7.84 22.11
C GLY A 140 15.59 6.63 21.56
N THR A 141 15.12 6.02 20.47
CA THR A 141 15.83 4.97 19.75
C THR A 141 16.38 5.48 18.41
N THR A 142 17.19 4.68 17.71
CA THR A 142 17.71 5.02 16.39
C THR A 142 17.26 3.95 15.41
N ASN A 143 16.57 4.35 14.34
CA ASN A 143 16.22 3.46 13.24
C ASN A 143 17.39 3.37 12.26
N TYR A 144 17.86 2.15 11.94
CA TYR A 144 19.04 1.93 11.11
C TYR A 144 18.68 1.19 9.83
N VAL A 145 19.17 1.69 8.69
CA VAL A 145 19.18 0.97 7.42
C VAL A 145 20.61 0.50 7.13
N ALA A 146 20.76 -0.76 6.72
CA ALA A 146 22.04 -1.32 6.31
C ALA A 146 21.92 -1.99 4.95
N ALA A 147 22.97 -1.86 4.14
CA ALA A 147 23.13 -2.60 2.90
C ALA A 147 24.43 -3.42 2.99
N VAL A 148 24.38 -4.67 2.56
CA VAL A 148 25.54 -5.56 2.49
C VAL A 148 25.68 -6.04 1.05
N ALA A 149 26.86 -5.91 0.49
CA ALA A 149 27.19 -6.36 -0.85
C ALA A 149 28.46 -7.21 -0.80
N ALA A 150 28.47 -8.34 -1.51
CA ALA A 150 29.67 -9.14 -1.66
C ALA A 150 30.55 -8.60 -2.79
N ASP A 151 31.86 -8.75 -2.66
CA ASP A 151 32.81 -8.53 -3.77
C ASP A 151 32.61 -9.57 -4.90
N GLU A 152 33.23 -9.36 -6.07
CA GLU A 152 33.15 -10.31 -7.20
C GLU A 152 33.61 -11.73 -6.86
N ALA A 153 34.33 -11.92 -5.75
CA ALA A 153 34.79 -13.21 -5.24
C ALA A 153 33.85 -13.81 -4.16
N GLY A 154 32.71 -13.17 -3.89
CA GLY A 154 31.71 -13.63 -2.93
C GLY A 154 32.07 -13.41 -1.47
N ARG A 155 33.02 -12.50 -1.17
CA ARG A 155 33.36 -12.13 0.21
C ARG A 155 32.57 -10.90 0.62
N LEU A 156 32.02 -10.95 1.83
CA LEU A 156 31.36 -9.82 2.50
C LEU A 156 32.38 -8.81 3.02
#